data_AF-A0A7L4K5M3-F1
#
_entry.id   AF-A0A7L4K5M3-F1
#
_cell.length_a   1.000
_cell.length_b   1.000
_cell.length_c   1.000
_cell.angle_alpha   90.00
_cell.angle_beta   90.00
_cell.angle_gamma   90.00
#
_symmetry.space_group_name_H-M   'P 1'
#
loop_
_entity.id
_entity.type
_entity.pdbx_description
1 polymer ?
#
loop_
_entity_poly.entity_id
_entity_poly.type
_entity_poly.pdbx_seq_one_letter_code
_entity_poly.pdbx_strand_id
1 'polypeptide(L)'
;FCSGETGIGKSTLMDTLFNTKFESEPATHNEPGVRLKARSYELQESNVRLKLTIVDTVGFGDQINKDDSYKPIVEYIDAQFEAYLQEELKIKRSLFNYHDTRIHACLYFIAPTGHSLKSLDLVTMKKLDSK
;
A
#
# COMPACT_ATOMS: atom_id res chain seq x y z
N PHE A 1 -2.51 2.98 0.44
CA PHE A 1 -1.65 1.90 -0.07
C PHE A 1 -1.27 2.21 -1.51
N CYS A 2 0.01 2.04 -1.87
CA CYS A 2 0.56 2.34 -3.18
C CYS A 2 1.18 1.08 -3.76
N SER A 3 0.64 0.60 -4.89
CA SER A 3 1.15 -0.57 -5.60
C SER A 3 1.63 -0.19 -6.99
N GLY A 4 2.77 -0.72 -7.40
CA GLY A 4 3.30 -0.53 -8.74
C GLY A 4 4.81 -0.77 -8.79
N GLU A 5 5.34 -0.81 -10.00
CA GLU A 5 6.73 -1.18 -10.25
C GLU A 5 7.74 -0.29 -9.51
N THR A 6 8.92 -0.86 -9.21
CA THR A 6 10.01 -0.09 -8.61
C THR A 6 10.41 1.07 -9.52
N GLY A 7 10.53 2.27 -8.95
CA GLY A 7 10.87 3.48 -9.72
C GLY A 7 9.72 4.17 -10.44
N ILE A 8 8.47 3.68 -10.36
CA ILE A 8 7.32 4.28 -11.10
C ILE A 8 6.84 5.66 -10.58
N GLY A 9 7.45 6.18 -9.51
CA GLY A 9 7.08 7.49 -8.94
C GLY A 9 6.05 7.45 -7.81
N LYS A 10 5.88 6.31 -7.12
CA LYS A 10 4.97 6.17 -5.97
C LYS A 10 5.18 7.25 -4.91
N SER A 11 6.42 7.38 -4.42
CA SER A 11 6.77 8.38 -3.40
C SER A 11 6.58 9.81 -3.91
N THR A 12 6.98 10.10 -5.15
CA THR A 12 6.84 11.43 -5.75
C THR A 12 5.37 11.85 -5.86
N LEU A 13 4.47 10.93 -6.21
CA LEU A 13 3.04 11.23 -6.24
C LEU A 13 2.50 11.54 -4.84
N MET A 14 2.90 10.76 -3.83
CA MET A 14 2.50 11.01 -2.45
C MET A 14 2.97 12.39 -1.96
N ASP A 15 4.23 12.73 -2.23
CA ASP A 15 4.80 14.01 -1.85
C ASP A 15 4.02 15.18 -2.48
N THR A 16 3.62 15.01 -3.74
CA THR A 16 2.84 16.01 -4.48
C THR A 16 1.41 16.12 -3.96
N LEU A 17 0.77 14.99 -3.66
CA LEU A 17 -0.63 14.93 -3.22
C LEU A 17 -0.84 15.65 -1.87
N PHE A 18 0.11 15.49 -0.94
CA PHE A 18 0.06 16.09 0.39
C PHE A 18 0.97 17.32 0.54
N ASN A 19 1.53 17.80 -0.58
CA ASN A 19 2.44 18.95 -0.63
C ASN A 19 3.52 18.93 0.47
N THR A 20 4.05 17.74 0.77
CA THR A 20 4.92 17.45 1.91
C THR A 20 5.97 16.44 1.47
N LYS A 21 7.22 16.54 1.95
CA LYS A 21 8.24 15.52 1.66
C LYS A 21 8.18 14.40 2.69
N PHE A 22 7.79 13.22 2.27
CA PHE A 22 7.86 12.02 3.09
C PHE A 22 9.26 11.40 3.00
N GLU A 23 9.76 10.86 4.10
CA GLU A 23 10.98 10.06 4.06
C GLU A 23 10.74 8.85 3.16
N SER A 24 11.36 8.82 1.98
CA SER A 24 11.33 7.69 1.08
C SER A 24 12.72 7.33 0.63
N GLU A 25 13.08 6.05 0.78
CA GLU A 25 14.34 5.53 0.28
C GLU A 25 14.01 4.80 -1.02
N PRO A 26 14.70 5.10 -2.12
CA PRO A 26 14.49 4.38 -3.37
C PRO A 26 14.82 2.91 -3.16
N ALA A 27 13.87 2.04 -3.54
CA ALA A 27 14.11 0.62 -3.56
C ALA A 27 15.06 0.24 -4.69
N THR A 28 15.86 -0.80 -4.46
CA THR A 28 16.67 -1.40 -5.53
C THR A 28 15.84 -2.38 -6.34
N HIS A 29 16.26 -2.66 -7.57
CA HIS A 29 15.63 -3.67 -8.43
C HIS A 29 16.07 -5.12 -8.11
N ASN A 30 16.85 -5.32 -7.06
CA ASN A 30 17.41 -6.63 -6.68
C ASN A 30 16.71 -7.25 -5.48
N GLU A 31 15.49 -6.80 -5.18
CA GLU A 31 14.71 -7.36 -4.08
C GLU A 31 14.29 -8.81 -4.42
N PRO A 32 14.52 -9.78 -3.51
CA PRO A 32 14.25 -11.20 -3.79
C PRO A 32 12.75 -11.52 -3.89
N GLY A 33 11.88 -10.60 -3.46
CA GLY A 33 10.44 -10.73 -3.51
C GLY A 33 9.75 -9.40 -3.19
N VAL A 34 8.42 -9.42 -3.26
CA VAL A 34 7.60 -8.26 -2.91
C VAL A 34 7.47 -8.16 -1.40
N ARG A 35 7.71 -6.96 -0.86
CA ARG A 35 7.46 -6.63 0.55
C ARG A 35 6.75 -5.31 0.68
N LEU A 36 6.13 -5.07 1.83
CA LEU A 36 5.45 -3.82 2.14
C LEU A 36 6.22 -3.00 3.16
N LYS A 37 6.28 -1.69 2.92
CA LYS A 37 6.84 -0.71 3.86
C LYS A 37 5.72 0.24 4.28
N ALA A 38 5.29 0.13 5.52
CA ALA A 38 4.30 1.03 6.12
C ALA A 38 5.01 2.15 6.88
N ARG A 39 4.54 3.38 6.72
CA ARG A 39 5.04 4.57 7.42
C ARG A 39 3.87 5.45 7.81
N SER A 40 3.83 5.85 9.08
CA SER A 40 2.79 6.71 9.62
C SER A 40 3.32 8.12 9.86
N TYR A 41 2.50 9.10 9.50
CA TYR A 41 2.79 10.52 9.59
C TYR A 41 1.61 11.22 10.25
N GLU A 42 1.90 12.22 11.08
CA GLU A 42 0.88 13.14 11.58
C GLU A 42 0.97 14.42 10.75
N LEU A 43 -0.11 14.72 10.04
CA LEU A 43 -0.23 15.85 9.14
C LEU A 43 -1.37 16.77 9.62
N GLN A 44 -1.27 18.04 9.24
CA GLN A 44 -2.36 18.99 9.39
C GLN A 44 -2.81 19.45 8.00
N GLU A 45 -3.90 18.87 7.52
CA GLU A 45 -4.53 19.24 6.26
C GLU A 45 -5.63 20.26 6.56
N SER A 46 -5.35 21.53 6.28
CA SER A 46 -6.20 22.67 6.65
C SER A 46 -6.48 22.73 8.16
N ASN A 47 -7.70 22.35 8.59
CA ASN A 47 -8.15 22.36 9.98
C ASN A 47 -8.31 20.95 10.57
N VAL A 48 -7.89 19.91 9.85
CA VAL A 48 -8.02 18.50 10.26
C VAL A 48 -6.65 17.93 10.60
N ARG A 49 -6.53 17.35 11.79
CA ARG A 49 -5.36 16.53 12.16
C ARG A 49 -5.53 15.15 11.54
N LEU A 50 -4.67 14.82 10.59
CA LEU A 50 -4.70 13.57 9.85
C LEU A 50 -3.54 12.68 10.30
N LYS A 51 -3.85 11.48 10.79
CA LYS A 51 -2.85 10.43 10.97
C LYS A 51 -2.81 9.57 9.72
N LEU A 52 -1.94 9.92 8.79
CA LEU A 52 -1.80 9.27 7.50
C LEU A 52 -0.83 8.09 7.60
N THR A 53 -1.23 6.90 7.18
CA THR A 53 -0.32 5.77 6.99
C THR A 53 -0.18 5.46 5.51
N ILE A 54 1.04 5.64 4.98
CA ILE A 54 1.40 5.29 3.61
C ILE A 54 2.02 3.90 3.65
N VAL A 55 1.49 2.99 2.82
CA VAL A 55 1.99 1.63 2.68
C VAL A 55 2.42 1.44 1.23
N ASP A 56 3.71 1.24 1.01
CA ASP A 56 4.29 1.11 -0.33
C ASP A 56 4.72 -0.34 -0.61
N THR A 57 4.51 -0.81 -1.83
CA THR A 57 5.13 -2.03 -2.33
C THR A 57 6.59 -1.79 -2.73
N VAL A 58 7.48 -2.62 -2.22
CA VAL A 58 8.90 -2.66 -2.58
C VAL A 58 9.19 -3.98 -3.29
N GLY A 59 9.95 -3.93 -4.39
CA GLY A 59 10.29 -5.12 -5.16
C GLY A 59 9.20 -5.58 -6.14
N PHE A 60 8.09 -4.85 -6.27
CA PHE A 60 6.97 -5.26 -7.11
C PHE A 60 7.35 -5.25 -8.59
N GLY A 61 7.27 -6.41 -9.24
CA GLY A 61 7.58 -6.57 -10.66
C GLY A 61 9.07 -6.69 -10.99
N ASP A 62 9.97 -6.72 -10.00
CA ASP A 62 11.42 -6.81 -10.19
C ASP A 62 11.91 -8.25 -10.41
N GLN A 63 11.20 -9.26 -9.90
CA GLN A 63 11.61 -10.66 -10.01
C GLN A 63 11.37 -11.20 -11.42
N ILE A 64 12.18 -12.18 -11.86
CA ILE A 64 11.95 -12.89 -13.14
C ILE A 64 10.66 -13.71 -13.05
N ASN A 65 10.51 -14.48 -11.97
CA ASN A 65 9.25 -15.13 -11.64
C ASN A 65 8.40 -14.15 -10.82
N LYS A 66 7.27 -13.73 -11.41
CA LYS A 66 6.32 -12.78 -10.82
C LYS A 66 5.03 -13.47 -10.38
N ASP A 67 5.02 -14.79 -10.39
CA ASP A 67 3.94 -15.56 -9.82
C ASP A 67 3.80 -15.18 -8.34
N ASP A 68 2.56 -15.05 -7.88
CA ASP A 68 2.26 -14.74 -6.49
C ASP A 68 2.81 -13.42 -5.93
N SER A 69 3.28 -12.49 -6.76
CA SER A 69 3.71 -11.15 -6.32
C SER A 69 2.62 -10.38 -5.55
N TYR A 70 1.35 -10.75 -5.72
CA TYR A 70 0.22 -10.19 -4.97
C TYR A 70 0.06 -10.75 -3.55
N LYS A 71 0.63 -11.92 -3.23
CA LYS A 71 0.40 -12.58 -1.93
C LYS A 71 0.81 -11.71 -0.75
N PRO A 72 2.01 -11.10 -0.70
CA PRO A 72 2.42 -10.25 0.42
C PRO A 72 1.52 -9.01 0.58
N ILE A 73 0.92 -8.55 -0.52
CA ILE A 73 -0.02 -7.43 -0.52
C ILE A 73 -1.34 -7.84 0.13
N VAL A 74 -1.91 -8.95 -0.35
CA VAL A 74 -3.18 -9.48 0.15
C VAL A 74 -3.07 -9.88 1.62
N GLU A 75 -2.01 -10.58 2.00
CA GLU A 75 -1.75 -11.00 3.38
C GLU A 75 -1.70 -9.81 4.35
N TYR A 76 -1.10 -8.69 3.93
CA TYR A 76 -1.07 -7.50 4.76
C TYR A 76 -2.45 -6.87 4.93
N ILE A 77 -3.22 -6.75 3.84
CA ILE A 77 -4.59 -6.21 3.87
C ILE A 77 -5.45 -7.08 4.79
N ASP A 78 -5.40 -8.40 4.62
CA ASP A 78 -6.12 -9.38 5.44
C ASP A 78 -5.70 -9.27 6.91
N ALA A 79 -4.42 -9.10 7.20
CA ALA A 79 -3.94 -8.90 8.57
C ALA A 79 -4.50 -7.61 9.21
N GLN A 80 -4.67 -6.52 8.45
CA GLN A 80 -5.28 -5.30 8.98
C GLN A 80 -6.79 -5.47 9.23
N PHE A 81 -7.49 -6.19 8.35
CA PHE A 81 -8.89 -6.53 8.57
C PHE A 81 -9.07 -7.43 9.79
N GLU A 82 -8.24 -8.45 9.94
CA GLU A 82 -8.27 -9.34 11.09
C GLU A 82 -7.98 -8.58 12.39
N ALA A 83 -6.97 -7.70 12.41
CA ALA A 83 -6.67 -6.89 13.58
C ALA A 83 -7.85 -6.01 14.02
N TYR A 84 -8.57 -5.43 13.06
CA TYR A 84 -9.77 -4.64 13.33
C TYR A 84 -10.93 -5.53 13.82
N LEU A 85 -11.17 -6.68 13.20
CA LEU A 85 -12.19 -7.65 13.61
C LEU A 85 -11.97 -8.14 15.03
N GLN A 86 -10.73 -8.46 15.40
CA GLN A 86 -10.36 -8.87 16.75
C GLN A 86 -10.65 -7.78 17.79
N GLU A 87 -10.50 -6.49 17.44
CA GLU A 87 -10.90 -5.39 18.34
C GLU A 87 -12.42 -5.30 18.49
N GLU A 88 -13.19 -5.46 17.40
CA GLU A 88 -14.65 -5.44 17.45
C GLU A 88 -15.24 -6.56 18.31
N LEU A 89 -14.59 -7.73 18.32
CA LEU A 89 -15.00 -8.91 19.09
C LEU A 89 -14.66 -8.82 20.59
N LYS A 90 -13.89 -7.83 21.04
CA LYS A 90 -13.55 -7.68 22.48
C LYS A 90 -14.77 -7.35 23.33
N ILE A 91 -14.88 -8.01 24.48
CA ILE A 91 -15.94 -7.75 25.49
C ILE A 91 -15.89 -6.30 25.98
N LYS A 92 -14.68 -5.78 26.25
CA LYS A 92 -14.44 -4.37 26.58
C LYS A 92 -13.77 -3.68 25.38
N ARG A 93 -14.57 -3.33 24.40
CA ARG A 93 -14.13 -2.64 23.18
C ARG A 93 -13.89 -1.15 23.41
N SER A 94 -12.83 -0.61 22.82
CA SER A 94 -12.56 0.84 22.78
C SER A 94 -12.36 1.33 21.34
N LEU A 95 -13.36 1.08 20.47
CA LEU A 95 -13.29 1.39 19.03
C LEU A 95 -13.03 2.87 18.74
N PHE A 96 -13.55 3.77 19.59
CA PHE A 96 -13.33 5.22 19.45
C PHE A 96 -11.86 5.64 19.64
N ASN A 97 -11.08 4.86 20.38
CA ASN A 97 -9.64 5.08 20.58
C ASN A 97 -8.78 4.13 19.74
N TYR A 98 -9.38 3.21 19.01
CA TYR A 98 -8.65 2.24 18.22
C TYR A 98 -8.07 2.92 16.97
N HIS A 99 -6.79 2.69 16.73
CA HIS A 99 -6.16 3.16 15.51
C HIS A 99 -6.52 2.23 14.36
N ASP A 100 -7.45 2.64 13.51
CA ASP A 100 -7.82 1.88 12.31
C ASP A 100 -6.63 1.84 11.33
N THR A 101 -6.05 0.64 11.15
CA THR A 101 -4.93 0.38 10.25
C THR A 101 -5.34 -0.22 8.91
N ARG A 102 -6.65 -0.41 8.67
CA ARG A 102 -7.14 -0.96 7.40
C ARG A 102 -6.74 -0.07 6.24
N ILE A 103 -6.57 -0.69 5.06
CA ILE A 103 -6.28 0.06 3.84
C ILE A 103 -7.57 0.73 3.35
N HIS A 104 -7.67 2.05 3.51
CA HIS A 104 -8.85 2.81 3.05
C HIS A 104 -8.84 3.10 1.55
N ALA A 105 -7.67 3.13 0.92
CA ALA A 105 -7.51 3.39 -0.51
C ALA A 105 -6.26 2.71 -1.08
N CYS A 106 -6.39 2.19 -2.31
CA CYS A 106 -5.32 1.62 -3.10
C CYS A 106 -5.07 2.49 -4.34
N LEU A 107 -3.87 3.07 -4.46
CA LEU A 107 -3.41 3.69 -5.69
C LEU A 107 -2.54 2.68 -6.44
N TYR A 108 -3.03 2.24 -7.60
CA TYR A 108 -2.34 1.29 -8.47
C TYR A 108 -1.68 2.04 -9.63
N PHE A 109 -0.35 1.98 -9.71
CA PHE A 109 0.44 2.69 -10.71
C PHE A 109 0.69 1.79 -11.92
N ILE A 110 0.05 2.14 -13.03
CA ILE A 110 0.23 1.45 -14.31
C ILE A 110 1.40 2.10 -15.05
N ALA A 111 2.35 1.27 -15.50
CA ALA A 111 3.48 1.75 -16.28
C ALA A 111 3.00 2.37 -17.61
N PRO A 112 3.50 3.56 -18.01
CA PRO A 112 3.07 4.25 -19.22
C PRO A 112 3.68 3.60 -20.47
N THR A 113 3.27 2.37 -20.78
CA THR A 113 3.79 1.58 -21.90
C THR A 113 3.19 1.98 -23.25
N GLY A 114 2.08 2.74 -23.26
CA GLY A 114 1.34 3.09 -24.47
C GLY A 114 0.55 1.93 -25.08
N HIS A 115 0.49 0.79 -24.41
CA HIS A 115 -0.25 -0.41 -24.82
C HIS A 115 -1.37 -0.73 -23.81
N SER A 116 -1.65 -2.02 -23.61
CA SER A 116 -2.61 -2.53 -22.62
C SER A 116 -1.97 -2.75 -21.24
N LEU A 117 -2.79 -3.17 -20.27
CA LEU A 117 -2.31 -3.60 -18.94
C LEU A 117 -1.37 -4.81 -19.06
N LYS A 118 -0.31 -4.83 -18.24
CA LYS A 118 0.57 -5.99 -18.15
C LYS A 118 -0.18 -7.15 -17.50
N SER A 119 0.24 -8.39 -17.80
CA SER A 119 -0.34 -9.58 -17.17
C SER A 119 -0.25 -9.54 -15.64
N LEU A 120 0.87 -9.01 -15.10
CA LEU A 120 1.04 -8.79 -13.67
C LEU A 120 -0.01 -7.83 -13.09
N ASP A 121 -0.33 -6.76 -13.82
CA ASP A 121 -1.32 -5.76 -13.39
C ASP A 121 -2.71 -6.39 -13.34
N LEU A 122 -3.08 -7.13 -14.39
CA LEU A 122 -4.37 -7.83 -14.45
C LEU A 122 -4.54 -8.83 -13.31
N VAL A 123 -3.51 -9.63 -13.01
CA VAL A 123 -3.57 -10.62 -11.93
C VAL A 123 -3.66 -9.93 -10.58
N THR A 124 -2.80 -8.96 -10.31
CA THR A 124 -2.75 -8.26 -9.03
C THR A 124 -4.04 -7.49 -8.77
N MET A 125 -4.52 -6.70 -9.74
CA MET A 125 -5.76 -5.94 -9.59
C MET A 125 -6.96 -6.85 -9.35
N LYS A 126 -7.09 -7.98 -10.06
CA LYS A 126 -8.17 -8.95 -9.81
C LYS A 126 -8.15 -9.55 -8.41
N LYS A 127 -6.96 -9.69 -7.80
CA LYS A 127 -6.82 -10.19 -6.43
C LYS A 127 -7.09 -9.14 -5.37
N LEU A 128 -6.89 -7.86 -5.70
CA LEU A 128 -7.13 -6.73 -4.80
C LEU A 128 -8.57 -6.20 -4.87
N ASP A 129 -9.26 -6.35 -6.00
CA ASP A 129 -10.63 -5.85 -6.22
C ASP A 129 -11.67 -6.46 -5.25
N SER A 130 -11.43 -7.70 -4.79
CA SER A 130 -12.35 -8.41 -3.89
C SER A 130 -11.97 -8.32 -2.41
N LYS A 131 -11.16 -7.32 -2.01
CA LYS A 131 -10.68 -7.11 -0.65
C LYS A 131 -11.16 -5.76 -0.12
#